data_AF-A0A3D2V6B3-F1
#
_entry.id   AF-A0A3D2V6B3-F1
#
_cell.length_a   1.000
_cell.length_b   1.000
_cell.length_c   1.000
_cell.angle_alpha   90.00
_cell.angle_beta   90.00
_cell.angle_gamma   90.00
#
_symmetry.space_group_name_H-M   'P 1'
#
loop_
_entity.id
_entity.type
_entity.pdbx_description
1 polymer ?
#
loop_
_entity_poly.entity_id
_entity_poly.type
_entity_poly.pdbx_seq_one_letter_code
_entity_poly.pdbx_strand_id
1 'polypeptide(L)' 'MAFRFQKSDRLLTSFEFQRVYESGMHAADDTLVVIVSPNSLAISRLGLAVSRKAGNAVMRN' A
#
# COMPACT_ATOMS: atom_id res chain seq x y z
N MET A 1 1.20 7.63 22.53
CA MET A 1 0.29 7.19 21.44
C MET A 1 1.09 6.33 20.47
N ALA A 2 0.64 5.12 20.15
CA ALA A 2 1.33 4.26 19.20
C ALA A 2 0.72 4.45 17.81
N PHE A 3 1.45 5.09 16.89
CA PHE A 3 1.02 5.33 15.50
C PHE A 3 1.18 4.09 14.60
N ARG A 4 0.88 2.90 15.12
CA ARG A 4 1.10 1.63 14.43
C ARG A 4 -0.20 1.09 13.86
N PHE A 5 -0.22 0.87 12.55
CA PHE A 5 -1.28 0.15 11.85
C PHE A 5 -1.43 -1.26 12.41
N GLN A 6 -2.66 -1.66 12.70
CA GLN A 6 -2.96 -3.02 13.12
C GLN A 6 -2.86 -3.97 11.92
N LYS A 7 -2.92 -5.27 12.17
CA LYS A 7 -2.91 -6.27 11.08
C LYS A 7 -4.12 -6.11 10.15
N SER A 8 -5.28 -5.74 10.70
CA SER A 8 -6.52 -5.47 9.95
C SER A 8 -6.35 -4.33 8.95
N ASP A 9 -5.56 -3.32 9.29
CA ASP A 9 -5.45 -2.07 8.54
C ASP A 9 -4.42 -2.18 7.41
N ARG A 10 -3.77 -3.34 7.24
CA ARG A 10 -2.67 -3.54 6.28
C ARG A 10 -3.04 -4.51 5.18
N LEU A 11 -2.62 -4.21 3.95
CA LEU A 11 -2.55 -5.19 2.85
C LEU A 11 -1.27 -6.00 3.03
N LEU A 12 -1.38 -7.32 3.07
CA LEU A 12 -0.27 -8.20 3.45
C LEU A 12 0.08 -9.25 2.38
N THR A 13 -0.89 -9.64 1.57
CA THR A 13 -0.75 -10.75 0.62
C THR A 13 -0.59 -10.27 -0.81
N SER A 14 0.16 -11.01 -1.64
CA SER A 14 0.32 -10.69 -3.06
C SER A 14 -1.00 -10.54 -3.80
N PHE A 15 -1.98 -11.39 -3.48
CA PHE A 15 -3.33 -11.33 -4.05
C PHE A 15 -4.06 -10.01 -3.74
N GLU A 16 -3.91 -9.49 -2.52
CA GLU A 16 -4.50 -8.20 -2.15
C GLU A 16 -3.88 -7.05 -2.94
N PHE A 17 -2.57 -7.05 -3.11
CA PHE A 17 -1.88 -6.06 -3.95
C PHE A 17 -2.28 -6.19 -5.42
N GLN A 18 -2.31 -7.42 -5.95
CA GLN A 18 -2.70 -7.70 -7.33
C GLN A 18 -4.10 -7.17 -7.63
N ARG A 19 -5.07 -7.42 -6.75
CA ARG A 19 -6.43 -6.89 -6.88
C ARG A 19 -6.46 -5.37 -7.02
N VAL A 20 -5.68 -4.66 -6.20
CA VAL A 20 -5.60 -3.19 -6.22
C VAL A 20 -4.94 -2.72 -7.50
N TYR A 21 -3.89 -3.40 -7.97
CA TYR A 21 -3.20 -3.06 -9.22
C TYR A 21 -4.06 -3.28 -10.47
N GLU A 22 -4.91 -4.31 -10.50
CA GLU A 22 -5.74 -4.65 -11.66
C GLU A 22 -7.00 -3.77 -11.78
N SER A 23 -7.59 -3.36 -10.65
CA SER A 23 -8.92 -2.72 -10.61
C SER A 23 -8.93 -1.32 -10.00
N GLY A 24 -7.78 -0.84 -9.52
CA GLY A 24 -7.69 0.41 -8.78
C GLY A 24 -7.60 1.65 -9.66
N MET A 25 -8.20 2.74 -9.17
CA MET A 25 -7.90 4.08 -9.67
C MET A 25 -6.54 4.51 -9.14
N HIS A 26 -5.79 5.27 -9.94
CA HIS A 26 -4.46 5.73 -9.55
C HIS A 26 -4.36 7.26 -9.59
N ALA A 27 -3.57 7.80 -8.66
CA ALA A 27 -3.09 9.17 -8.67
C ALA A 27 -1.59 9.14 -8.35
N ALA A 28 -0.82 10.01 -8.99
CA ALA A 28 0.64 10.00 -8.87
C ALA A 28 1.20 11.41 -8.89
N ASP A 29 2.32 11.58 -8.21
CA ASP A 29 3.23 12.71 -8.33
C ASP A 29 4.68 12.21 -8.43
N ASP A 30 5.65 13.13 -8.36
CA ASP A 30 7.08 12.82 -8.46
C ASP A 30 7.63 12.00 -7.27
N THR A 31 6.85 11.87 -6.19
CA THR A 31 7.27 11.19 -4.95
C THR A 31 6.59 9.84 -4.81
N LEU A 32 5.30 9.73 -5.12
CA LEU A 32 4.52 8.54 -4.82
C LEU A 32 3.42 8.28 -5.85
N VAL A 33 3.06 7.00 -5.95
CA VAL A 33 1.88 6.53 -6.69
C VAL A 33 0.92 5.92 -5.66
N VAL A 34 -0.30 6.44 -5.61
CA VAL A 34 -1.40 5.86 -4.83
C VAL A 34 -2.33 5.13 -5.78
N ILE A 35 -2.60 3.87 -5.47
CA ILE A 35 -3.60 3.07 -6.17
C ILE A 35 -4.67 2.68 -5.15
N VAL A 36 -5.93 3.01 -5.44
CA VAL A 36 -7.06 2.80 -4.54
C VAL A 36 -8.13 1.98 -5.25
N SER A 37 -8.65 0.96 -4.56
CA SER A 37 -9.79 0.18 -5.01
C SER A 37 -10.81 0.07 -3.87
N PRO A 38 -12.13 0.15 -4.14
CA PRO A 38 -13.15 -0.14 -3.15
C PRO A 38 -12.98 -1.52 -2.54
N ASN A 39 -13.31 -1.66 -1.26
CA ASN A 39 -13.31 -2.94 -0.57
C ASN A 39 -14.63 -3.12 0.20
N SER A 40 -14.94 -4.35 0.58
CA SER A 40 -16.21 -4.70 1.25
C SER A 40 -16.16 -4.56 2.78
N LEU A 41 -15.17 -3.85 3.32
CA LEU A 41 -14.98 -3.62 4.75
C LEU A 41 -15.37 -2.19 5.10
N ALA A 42 -15.67 -1.96 6.38
CA ALA A 42 -15.91 -0.62 6.90
C ALA A 42 -14.62 0.21 7.09
N ILE A 43 -13.46 -0.31 6.67
CA ILE A 43 -12.15 0.29 6.90
C ILE A 43 -11.31 0.34 5.62
N SER A 44 -10.45 1.34 5.52
CA SER A 44 -9.37 1.37 4.54
C SER A 44 -8.22 0.47 4.98
N ARG A 45 -7.54 -0.14 4.01
CA ARG A 45 -6.34 -0.95 4.24
C ARG A 45 -5.19 -0.38 3.41
N LEU A 46 -4.00 -0.37 3.98
CA LEU A 46 -2.81 0.24 3.37
C LEU A 46 -1.74 -0.82 3.10
N GLY A 47 -1.17 -0.77 1.91
CA GLY A 47 0.04 -1.52 1.55
C GLY A 47 1.09 -0.56 1.00
N LEU A 48 2.36 -0.79 1.32
CA LEU A 48 3.49 -0.01 0.79
C LEU A 48 4.35 -0.93 -0.07
N ALA A 49 4.57 -0.55 -1.33
CA ALA A 49 5.51 -1.20 -2.22
C ALA A 49 6.64 -0.22 -2.55
N VAL A 50 7.86 -0.53 -2.09
CA VAL A 50 9.04 0.31 -2.35
C VAL A 50 10.03 -0.47 -3.22
N SER A 51 10.34 0.09 -4.39
CA SER A 51 11.28 -0.51 -5.32
C SER A 51 12.67 -0.68 -4.70
N ARG A 52 13.39 -1.74 -5.09
CA ARG A 52 14.81 -1.91 -4.75
C ARG A 52 15.69 -0.76 -5.24
N LYS A 53 15.23 0.02 -6.22
CA LYS A 53 15.92 1.23 -6.72
C LYS A 53 15.96 2.36 -5.69
N ALA A 54 15.06 2.38 -4.70
CA ALA A 54 15.02 3.41 -3.66
C ALA A 54 16.18 3.34 -2.66
N GLY A 55 17.03 2.30 -2.74
CA GLY A 55 18.23 2.16 -1.94
C GLY A 55 18.23 0.91 -1.06
N ASN A 56 19.05 0.95 0.00
CA ASN A 56 19.23 -0.16 0.91
C ASN A 56 17.99 -0.41 1.80
N ALA A 57 18.04 -1.40 2.69
CA ALA A 57 16.91 -1.73 3.55
C ALA A 57 16.54 -0.61 4.54
N VAL A 58 17.54 0.14 5.03
CA VAL A 58 17.31 1.25 5.98
C VAL A 58 16.58 2.40 5.30
N MET A 59 16.97 2.77 4.08
CA MET A 59 16.30 3.84 3.32
C MET A 59 14.85 3.53 2.94
N ARG A 60 14.47 2.24 2.91
CA ARG A 60 13.11 1.79 2.56
C ARG A 60 12.19 1.59 3.76
N ASN A 61 12.72 1.68 4.98
CA ASN A 61 12.00 1.45 6.24
C ASN A 61 11.75 2.77 6.97
#